data_AF-A0AAU7R531-F1
#
_entry.id   AF-A0AAU7R531-F1
#
_cell.length_a   1.000
_cell.length_b   1.000
_cell.length_c   1.000
_cell.angle_alpha   90.00
_cell.angle_beta   90.00
_cell.angle_gamma   90.00
#
_symmetry.space_group_name_H-M   'P 1'
#
loop_
_entity.id
_entity.type
_entity.pdbx_description
1 polymer ?
#
loop_
_entity_poly.entity_id
_entity_poly.type
_entity_poly.pdbx_seq_one_letter_code
_entity_poly.pdbx_strand_id
1 'polypeptide(L)'
;MIRQIASDQGGVVTRGQALRAGYSRHEIDNLLTSRRWRRLARATYAVERAGPEGAERRRQIRAAVLSLGPQAHAVLGTAAELHGIAGLPETGVIHVAVPGRAARPARAKDPAVTLHQFEHPEQALTTVDGIPVTAPMHTLAELVLRVRRYFAVALLDSALNQGRITEEEFGAIPALIAGRRGAVNARRHLAEANGAAQSPLETRTRLRCVDGGVPPDALQVEVRDADGYLLGIGDMAGGPPG
;
A
#
# COMPACT_ATOMS: atom_id res chain seq x y z
N MET A 1 25.44 -15.52 9.90
CA MET A 1 25.27 -14.72 8.68
C MET A 1 23.88 -14.87 8.05
N ILE A 2 23.48 -16.04 7.54
CA ILE A 2 22.18 -16.19 6.84
C ILE A 2 20.95 -15.92 7.73
N ARG A 3 20.99 -16.30 9.01
CA ARG A 3 19.93 -16.02 9.99
C ARG A 3 19.75 -14.53 10.26
N GLN A 4 20.84 -13.77 10.26
CA GLN A 4 20.78 -12.31 10.42
C GLN A 4 20.10 -11.68 9.21
N ILE A 5 20.54 -12.04 7.99
CA ILE A 5 19.92 -11.58 6.74
C ILE A 5 18.43 -11.92 6.72
N ALA A 6 18.08 -13.13 7.17
CA ALA A 6 16.69 -13.54 7.27
C ALA A 6 15.92 -12.66 8.26
N SER A 7 16.41 -12.49 9.49
CA SER A 7 15.80 -11.64 10.52
C SER A 7 15.54 -10.22 9.99
N ASP A 8 16.54 -9.60 9.37
CA ASP A 8 16.44 -8.22 8.83
C ASP A 8 15.45 -8.12 7.66
N GLN A 9 15.21 -9.24 6.96
CA GLN A 9 14.30 -9.33 5.81
C GLN A 9 13.01 -10.11 6.15
N GLY A 10 12.64 -10.20 7.42
CA GLY A 10 11.40 -10.86 7.85
C GLY A 10 11.32 -12.34 7.50
N GLY A 11 12.43 -13.07 7.57
CA GLY A 11 12.55 -14.50 7.29
C GLY A 11 12.82 -14.85 5.82
N VAL A 12 13.10 -13.86 4.96
CA VAL A 12 13.31 -14.04 3.52
C VAL A 12 14.79 -13.92 3.15
N VAL A 13 15.29 -14.79 2.29
CA VAL A 13 16.65 -14.68 1.71
C VAL A 13 16.62 -14.93 0.20
N THR A 14 17.47 -14.22 -0.53
CA THR A 14 17.72 -14.49 -1.94
C THR A 14 18.78 -15.58 -2.11
N ARG A 15 18.79 -16.25 -3.25
CA ARG A 15 19.84 -17.20 -3.62
C ARG A 15 21.22 -16.55 -3.61
N GLY A 16 21.34 -15.32 -4.10
CA GLY A 16 22.59 -14.58 -4.08
C GLY A 16 23.08 -14.28 -2.65
N GLN A 17 22.18 -14.02 -1.71
CA GLN A 17 22.52 -13.88 -0.29
C GLN A 17 22.96 -15.21 0.32
N ALA A 18 22.26 -16.31 0.05
CA ALA A 18 22.64 -17.64 0.53
C ALA A 18 24.02 -18.06 0.02
N LEU A 19 24.31 -17.86 -1.27
CA LEU A 19 25.62 -18.13 -1.87
C LEU A 19 26.73 -17.29 -1.21
N ARG A 20 26.51 -15.98 -1.02
CA ARG A 20 27.47 -15.10 -0.32
C ARG A 20 27.65 -15.47 1.14
N ALA A 21 26.65 -16.09 1.76
CA ALA A 21 26.72 -16.60 3.12
C ALA A 21 27.38 -17.99 3.23
N GLY A 22 27.91 -18.53 2.13
CA GLY A 22 28.67 -19.79 2.10
C GLY A 22 27.88 -21.03 1.71
N TYR A 23 26.59 -20.92 1.42
CA TYR A 23 25.80 -22.08 0.96
C TYR A 23 26.14 -22.41 -0.49
N SER A 24 26.37 -23.69 -0.76
CA SER A 24 26.43 -24.24 -2.11
C SER A 24 25.04 -24.33 -2.73
N ARG A 25 25.00 -24.44 -4.07
CA ARG A 25 23.74 -24.67 -4.80
C ARG A 25 23.05 -25.96 -4.32
N HIS A 26 23.84 -27.01 -4.10
CA HIS A 26 23.36 -28.30 -3.66
C HIS A 26 22.75 -28.23 -2.25
N GLU A 27 23.37 -27.52 -1.31
CA GLU A 27 22.79 -27.32 0.03
C GLU A 27 21.46 -26.56 -0.01
N ILE A 28 21.36 -25.52 -0.85
CA ILE A 28 20.09 -24.79 -1.04
C ILE A 28 19.02 -25.74 -1.57
N ASP A 29 19.33 -26.54 -2.59
CA ASP A 29 18.38 -27.49 -3.18
C ASP A 29 17.96 -28.59 -2.19
N ASN A 30 18.88 -29.05 -1.34
CA ASN A 30 18.58 -29.99 -0.25
C ASN A 30 17.67 -29.37 0.82
N LEU A 31 17.87 -28.09 1.18
CA LEU A 31 17.01 -27.37 2.12
C LEU A 31 15.60 -27.15 1.58
N LEU A 32 15.46 -26.97 0.26
CA LEU A 32 14.16 -26.86 -0.41
C LEU A 32 13.47 -28.22 -0.49
N THR A 33 14.19 -29.28 -0.88
CA THR A 33 13.64 -30.65 -0.98
C THR A 33 13.18 -31.18 0.39
N SER A 34 13.97 -30.91 1.44
CA SER A 34 13.63 -31.26 2.83
C SER A 34 12.60 -30.33 3.48
N ARG A 35 12.06 -29.33 2.76
CA ARG A 35 11.09 -28.33 3.23
C ARG A 35 11.53 -27.50 4.44
N ARG A 36 12.84 -27.48 4.73
CA ARG A 36 13.40 -26.57 5.74
C ARG A 36 13.37 -25.14 5.25
N TRP A 37 13.55 -24.94 3.95
CA TRP A 37 13.30 -23.68 3.26
C TRP A 37 12.10 -23.84 2.32
N ARG A 38 11.34 -22.77 2.11
CA ARG A 38 10.22 -22.71 1.16
C ARG A 38 10.50 -21.68 0.09
N ARG A 39 10.27 -22.02 -1.17
CA ARG A 39 10.36 -21.06 -2.27
C ARG A 39 9.15 -20.12 -2.23
N LEU A 40 9.41 -18.82 -2.17
CA LEU A 40 8.38 -17.77 -2.23
C LEU A 40 8.26 -17.18 -3.63
N ALA A 41 9.39 -16.90 -4.27
CA ALA A 41 9.47 -16.34 -5.61
C ALA A 41 10.67 -16.91 -6.38
N ARG A 42 11.00 -16.34 -7.55
CA ARG A 42 12.23 -16.72 -8.26
C ARG A 42 13.44 -16.40 -7.39
N ALA A 43 14.28 -17.42 -7.16
CA ALA A 43 15.53 -17.31 -6.40
C ALA A 43 15.38 -16.65 -5.02
N THR A 44 14.19 -16.74 -4.41
CA THR A 44 13.89 -16.11 -3.11
C THR A 44 13.11 -17.09 -2.25
N TYR A 45 13.53 -17.22 -0.99
CA TYR A 45 13.17 -18.33 -0.11
C TYR A 45 12.81 -17.82 1.29
N ALA A 46 11.75 -18.39 1.87
CA ALA A 46 11.51 -18.33 3.31
C ALA A 46 12.40 -19.36 4.02
N VAL A 47 13.13 -18.91 5.03
CA VAL A 47 14.06 -19.76 5.81
C VAL A 47 13.66 -19.92 7.27
N GLU A 48 12.65 -19.16 7.70
CA GLU A 48 12.00 -19.25 9.00
C GLU A 48 10.54 -19.69 8.83
N ARG A 49 9.96 -20.26 9.89
CA ARG A 49 8.54 -20.63 9.90
C ARG A 49 7.68 -19.37 9.82
N ALA A 50 6.49 -19.52 9.24
CA ALA A 50 5.57 -18.41 9.08
C ALA A 50 5.20 -17.80 10.46
N GLY A 51 5.42 -16.50 10.61
CA GLY A 51 4.83 -15.68 11.69
C GLY A 51 3.34 -15.39 11.44
N PRO A 52 2.72 -14.44 12.19
CA PRO A 52 1.30 -14.06 12.06
C PRO A 52 0.86 -13.75 10.61
N GLU A 53 -0.44 -13.80 10.30
CA GLU A 53 -0.98 -13.62 8.93
C GLU A 53 -0.45 -12.36 8.20
N GLY A 54 -0.31 -11.23 8.91
CA GLY A 54 0.28 -10.01 8.35
C GLY A 54 1.78 -10.11 8.02
N ALA A 55 2.51 -10.99 8.73
CA ALA A 55 3.92 -11.26 8.44
C ALA A 55 4.08 -12.09 7.16
N GLU A 56 3.12 -12.96 6.82
CA GLU A 56 3.21 -13.77 5.59
C GLU A 56 2.97 -12.91 4.34
N ARG A 57 1.96 -12.04 4.34
CA ARG A 57 1.71 -11.16 3.19
C ARG A 57 2.90 -10.22 2.94
N ARG A 58 3.46 -9.63 3.99
CA ARG A 58 4.67 -8.80 3.89
C ARG A 58 5.89 -9.58 3.37
N ARG A 59 6.07 -10.84 3.81
CA ARG A 59 7.10 -11.74 3.27
C ARG A 59 6.92 -11.99 1.77
N GLN A 60 5.69 -12.21 1.30
CA GLN A 60 5.39 -12.42 -0.12
C GLN A 60 5.72 -11.17 -0.94
N ILE A 61 5.32 -9.98 -0.48
CA ILE A 61 5.65 -8.70 -1.13
C ILE A 61 7.17 -8.52 -1.21
N ARG A 62 7.88 -8.70 -0.10
CA ARG A 62 9.35 -8.62 -0.09
C ARG A 62 9.97 -9.60 -1.08
N ALA A 63 9.51 -10.85 -1.07
CA ALA A 63 10.04 -11.87 -1.96
C ALA A 63 9.81 -11.53 -3.43
N ALA A 64 8.63 -10.99 -3.78
CA ALA A 64 8.32 -10.53 -5.13
C ALA A 64 9.27 -9.40 -5.56
N VAL A 65 9.43 -8.36 -4.74
CA VAL A 65 10.33 -7.22 -5.02
C VAL A 65 11.78 -7.70 -5.18
N LEU A 66 12.31 -8.45 -4.21
CA LEU A 66 13.69 -8.96 -4.27
C LEU A 66 13.94 -9.87 -5.49
N SER A 67 12.94 -10.64 -5.92
CA SER A 67 13.06 -11.54 -7.07
C SER A 67 13.21 -10.82 -8.42
N LEU A 68 12.81 -9.55 -8.47
CA LEU A 68 12.82 -8.71 -9.67
C LEU A 68 14.08 -7.84 -9.77
N GLY A 69 14.92 -7.82 -8.73
CA GLY A 69 16.22 -7.18 -8.71
C GLY A 69 16.26 -5.86 -7.92
N PRO A 70 17.44 -5.22 -7.82
CA PRO A 70 17.68 -4.11 -6.90
C PRO A 70 16.93 -2.80 -7.26
N GLN A 71 16.47 -2.66 -8.50
CA GLN A 71 15.70 -1.48 -8.93
C GLN A 71 14.18 -1.68 -8.80
N ALA A 72 13.74 -2.88 -8.39
CA ALA A 72 12.33 -3.17 -8.21
C ALA A 72 11.79 -2.53 -6.92
N HIS A 73 10.55 -2.05 -6.97
CA HIS A 73 9.87 -1.45 -5.82
C HIS A 73 8.35 -1.67 -5.87
N ALA A 74 7.71 -1.73 -4.71
CA ALA A 74 6.26 -1.88 -4.60
C ALA A 74 5.54 -0.59 -5.02
N VAL A 75 4.41 -0.74 -5.73
CA VAL A 75 3.63 0.38 -6.28
C VAL A 75 2.13 0.15 -6.12
N LEU A 76 1.32 1.16 -6.42
CA LEU A 76 -0.15 1.09 -6.44
C LEU A 76 -0.71 0.49 -5.14
N GLY A 77 -1.64 -0.47 -5.23
CA GLY A 77 -2.31 -1.06 -4.08
C GLY A 77 -1.37 -1.75 -3.10
N THR A 78 -0.26 -2.32 -3.58
CA THR A 78 0.76 -2.92 -2.70
C THR A 78 1.53 -1.85 -1.92
N ALA A 79 1.80 -0.70 -2.52
CA ALA A 79 2.40 0.42 -1.81
C ALA A 79 1.43 0.98 -0.75
N ALA A 80 0.15 1.14 -1.09
CA ALA A 80 -0.87 1.58 -0.13
C ALA A 80 -0.99 0.61 1.06
N GLU A 81 -1.01 -0.70 0.78
CA GLU A 81 -1.02 -1.75 1.81
C GLU A 81 0.20 -1.68 2.74
N LEU A 82 1.41 -1.51 2.19
CA LEU A 82 2.62 -1.38 3.00
C LEU A 82 2.60 -0.14 3.90
N HIS A 83 2.05 0.97 3.40
CA HIS A 83 1.87 2.21 4.17
C HIS A 83 0.69 2.16 5.16
N GLY A 84 -0.12 1.10 5.16
CA GLY A 84 -1.31 0.99 6.00
C GLY A 84 -2.48 1.88 5.55
N ILE A 85 -2.46 2.37 4.30
CA ILE A 85 -3.52 3.20 3.73
C ILE A 85 -4.66 2.28 3.30
N ALA A 86 -5.81 2.43 3.96
CA ALA A 86 -7.00 1.64 3.72
C ALA A 86 -7.84 2.22 2.57
N GLY A 87 -8.72 1.39 2.00
CA GLY A 87 -9.71 1.86 1.01
C GLY A 87 -9.71 1.08 -0.30
N LEU A 88 -8.76 0.18 -0.54
CA LEU A 88 -8.81 -0.73 -1.68
C LEU A 88 -9.42 -2.10 -1.31
N PRO A 89 -10.05 -2.80 -2.26
CA PRO A 89 -10.45 -4.18 -2.04
C PRO A 89 -9.21 -5.08 -1.92
N GLU A 90 -9.30 -6.09 -1.07
CA GLU A 90 -8.27 -7.12 -0.96
C GLU A 90 -8.32 -8.05 -2.17
N THR A 91 -7.32 -7.96 -3.05
CA THR A 91 -7.24 -8.78 -4.27
C THR A 91 -6.18 -9.88 -4.20
N GLY A 92 -5.27 -9.80 -3.22
CA GLY A 92 -4.07 -10.65 -3.14
C GLY A 92 -2.99 -10.33 -4.19
N VAL A 93 -3.24 -9.38 -5.10
CA VAL A 93 -2.29 -8.99 -6.15
C VAL A 93 -1.16 -8.15 -5.57
N ILE A 94 0.07 -8.48 -5.95
CA ILE A 94 1.29 -7.77 -5.62
C ILE A 94 1.74 -6.96 -6.84
N HIS A 95 1.65 -5.64 -6.75
CA HIS A 95 2.07 -4.70 -7.77
C HIS A 95 3.52 -4.25 -7.53
N VAL A 96 4.39 -4.52 -8.50
CA VAL A 96 5.81 -4.13 -8.46
C VAL A 96 6.15 -3.37 -9.73
N ALA A 97 6.93 -2.30 -9.62
CA ALA A 97 7.51 -1.61 -10.76
C ALA A 97 9.00 -1.92 -10.89
N VAL A 98 9.48 -1.97 -12.14
CA VAL A 98 10.91 -2.05 -12.49
C VAL A 98 11.18 -1.01 -13.58
N PRO A 99 12.13 -0.08 -13.37
CA PRO A 99 12.42 0.98 -14.34
C PRO A 99 13.12 0.46 -15.60
N GLY A 100 12.87 1.11 -16.74
CA GLY A 100 13.58 0.91 -18.01
C GLY A 100 13.40 -0.44 -18.72
N ARG A 101 14.24 -0.69 -19.73
CA ARG A 101 14.23 -1.94 -20.55
C ARG A 101 14.61 -3.21 -19.76
N ALA A 102 15.03 -3.08 -18.50
CA ALA A 102 15.20 -4.19 -17.56
C ALA A 102 13.90 -4.99 -17.35
N ALA A 103 12.75 -4.40 -17.71
CA ALA A 103 11.43 -5.04 -17.68
C ALA A 103 11.20 -6.13 -18.75
N ARG A 104 12.15 -6.44 -19.65
CA ARG A 104 12.02 -7.59 -20.57
C ARG A 104 12.44 -8.91 -19.90
N PRO A 105 11.63 -9.96 -20.11
CA PRO A 105 10.74 -10.51 -19.11
C PRO A 105 11.48 -11.31 -18.04
N ALA A 106 11.66 -10.74 -16.86
CA ALA A 106 11.35 -11.53 -15.67
C ALA A 106 9.82 -11.69 -15.67
N ARG A 107 9.28 -12.61 -16.50
CA ARG A 107 7.90 -13.06 -16.34
C ARG A 107 7.82 -13.52 -14.90
N ALA A 108 7.21 -12.73 -14.04
CA ALA A 108 6.71 -13.24 -12.80
C ALA A 108 5.76 -14.36 -13.23
N LYS A 109 6.23 -15.61 -13.13
CA LYS A 109 5.39 -16.79 -13.37
C LYS A 109 4.36 -16.95 -12.25
N ASP A 110 4.46 -16.10 -11.24
CA ASP A 110 3.52 -16.02 -10.14
C ASP A 110 2.29 -15.23 -10.59
N PRO A 111 1.11 -15.87 -10.68
CA PRO A 111 -0.13 -15.19 -11.04
C PRO A 111 -0.53 -14.10 -10.03
N ALA A 112 0.03 -14.11 -8.82
CA ALA A 112 -0.20 -13.09 -7.82
C ALA A 112 0.61 -11.81 -8.05
N VAL A 113 1.60 -11.78 -8.95
CA VAL A 113 2.48 -10.61 -9.16
C VAL A 113 2.18 -9.92 -10.49
N THR A 114 1.81 -8.64 -10.42
CA THR A 114 1.66 -7.76 -11.59
C THR A 114 2.85 -6.82 -11.68
N LEU A 115 3.60 -6.94 -12.78
CA LEU A 115 4.75 -6.08 -13.07
C LEU A 115 4.34 -4.85 -13.89
N HIS A 116 4.78 -3.67 -13.44
CA HIS A 116 4.58 -2.39 -14.11
C HIS A 116 5.90 -1.83 -14.63
N GLN A 117 5.83 -1.12 -15.77
CA GLN A 117 6.94 -0.33 -16.31
C GLN A 117 6.72 1.12 -15.93
N PHE A 118 7.03 1.46 -14.68
CA PHE A 118 7.00 2.84 -14.20
C PHE A 118 8.42 3.33 -13.95
N GLU A 119 8.64 4.59 -14.28
CA GLU A 119 9.85 5.31 -13.93
C GLU A 119 9.49 6.32 -12.85
N HIS A 120 10.15 6.18 -11.70
CA HIS A 120 10.00 7.05 -10.56
C HIS A 120 11.32 7.74 -10.27
N PRO A 121 11.33 9.06 -10.06
CA PRO A 121 12.51 9.73 -9.55
C PRO A 121 12.80 9.23 -8.12
N GLU A 122 14.05 9.38 -7.67
CA GLU A 122 14.48 8.88 -6.35
C GLU A 122 13.63 9.44 -5.21
N GLN A 123 13.21 10.70 -5.31
CA GLN A 123 12.36 11.40 -4.33
C GLN A 123 10.94 10.83 -4.25
N ALA A 124 10.50 10.07 -5.26
CA ALA A 124 9.21 9.39 -5.26
C ALA A 124 9.27 8.02 -4.57
N LEU A 125 10.45 7.59 -4.10
CA LEU A 125 10.68 6.30 -3.48
C LEU A 125 11.06 6.45 -2.00
N THR A 126 10.66 5.47 -1.21
CA THR A 126 11.04 5.31 0.20
C THR A 126 11.15 3.82 0.53
N THR A 127 11.31 3.48 1.81
CA THR A 127 11.31 2.10 2.27
C THR A 127 10.34 1.89 3.42
N VAL A 128 9.65 0.75 3.40
CA VAL A 128 8.84 0.26 4.53
C VAL A 128 9.40 -1.09 4.93
N ASP A 129 9.90 -1.22 6.16
CA ASP A 129 10.63 -2.39 6.64
C ASP A 129 11.76 -2.84 5.69
N GLY A 130 12.44 -1.91 5.02
CA GLY A 130 13.47 -2.23 4.03
C GLY A 130 12.93 -2.83 2.72
N ILE A 131 11.63 -2.72 2.44
CA ILE A 131 11.05 -2.97 1.11
C ILE A 131 10.98 -1.63 0.37
N PRO A 132 11.66 -1.47 -0.78
CA PRO A 132 11.51 -0.29 -1.63
C PRO A 132 10.07 -0.12 -2.11
N VAL A 133 9.52 1.08 -1.98
CA VAL A 133 8.10 1.39 -2.26
C VAL A 133 7.94 2.84 -2.71
N THR A 134 6.90 3.16 -3.49
CA THR A 134 6.57 4.57 -3.75
C THR A 134 6.18 5.31 -2.46
N ALA A 135 6.58 6.56 -2.32
CA ALA A 135 6.20 7.39 -1.18
C ALA A 135 4.68 7.62 -1.12
N PRO A 136 4.06 7.78 0.06
CA PRO A 136 2.60 7.85 0.23
C PRO A 136 1.90 8.82 -0.74
N MET A 137 2.40 10.06 -0.86
CA MET A 137 1.86 11.06 -1.79
C MET A 137 1.89 10.58 -3.25
N HIS A 138 2.99 9.96 -3.68
CA HIS A 138 3.14 9.43 -5.04
C HIS A 138 2.25 8.21 -5.27
N THR A 139 2.13 7.32 -4.28
CA THR A 139 1.19 6.18 -4.31
C THR A 139 -0.24 6.66 -4.51
N LEU A 140 -0.67 7.68 -3.76
CA LEU A 140 -2.01 8.26 -3.87
C LEU A 140 -2.22 8.90 -5.24
N ALA A 141 -1.28 9.74 -5.70
CA ALA A 141 -1.34 10.38 -7.02
C ALA A 141 -1.50 9.36 -8.15
N GLU A 142 -0.90 8.17 -8.02
CA GLU A 142 -1.11 7.09 -8.98
C GLU A 142 -2.49 6.41 -8.83
N LEU A 143 -2.92 6.10 -7.62
CA LEU A 143 -4.16 5.38 -7.38
C LEU A 143 -5.39 6.20 -7.77
N VAL A 144 -5.44 7.49 -7.42
CA VAL A 144 -6.60 8.36 -7.72
C VAL A 144 -6.87 8.50 -9.22
N LEU A 145 -5.87 8.28 -10.08
CA LEU A 145 -6.02 8.27 -11.53
C LEU A 145 -6.66 6.99 -12.09
N ARG A 146 -6.67 5.91 -11.30
CA ARG A 146 -6.95 4.53 -11.77
C ARG A 146 -8.19 3.92 -11.14
N VAL A 147 -8.56 4.35 -9.94
CA VAL A 147 -9.64 3.74 -9.17
C VAL A 147 -10.92 4.56 -9.25
N ARG A 148 -12.05 3.92 -8.91
CA ARG A 148 -13.36 4.60 -8.88
C ARG A 148 -13.45 5.52 -7.67
N ARG A 149 -14.30 6.56 -7.78
CA ARG A 149 -14.56 7.60 -6.76
C ARG A 149 -14.48 7.10 -5.32
N TYR A 150 -15.28 6.10 -4.95
CA TYR A 150 -15.31 5.58 -3.59
C TYR A 150 -13.91 5.18 -3.07
N PHE A 151 -13.19 4.36 -3.82
CA PHE A 151 -11.85 3.90 -3.44
C PHE A 151 -10.84 5.06 -3.44
N ALA A 152 -10.96 6.00 -4.38
CA ALA A 152 -10.09 7.16 -4.44
C ALA A 152 -10.25 8.02 -3.18
N VAL A 153 -11.48 8.37 -2.80
CA VAL A 153 -11.76 9.17 -1.61
C VAL A 153 -11.38 8.41 -0.34
N ALA A 154 -11.70 7.11 -0.23
CA ALA A 154 -11.34 6.32 0.95
C ALA A 154 -9.82 6.23 1.19
N LEU A 155 -9.03 6.12 0.11
CA LEU A 155 -7.57 6.17 0.19
C LEU A 155 -7.06 7.53 0.69
N LEU A 156 -7.65 8.62 0.20
CA LEU A 156 -7.27 9.98 0.60
C LEU A 156 -7.65 10.26 2.06
N ASP A 157 -8.88 9.93 2.46
CA ASP A 157 -9.36 10.04 3.84
C ASP A 157 -8.46 9.24 4.78
N SER A 158 -8.20 7.97 4.46
CA SER A 158 -7.32 7.12 5.28
C SER A 158 -5.90 7.66 5.41
N ALA A 159 -5.33 8.21 4.34
CA ALA A 159 -3.98 8.74 4.38
C ALA A 159 -3.87 10.02 5.21
N LEU A 160 -4.84 10.92 5.09
CA LEU A 160 -4.93 12.14 5.90
C LEU A 160 -5.18 11.80 7.37
N ASN A 161 -6.17 10.95 7.65
CA ASN A 161 -6.57 10.55 9.00
C ASN A 161 -5.40 9.94 9.81
N GLN A 162 -4.63 9.07 9.17
CA GLN A 162 -3.48 8.40 9.79
C GLN A 162 -2.18 9.23 9.75
N GLY A 163 -2.20 10.44 9.19
CA GLY A 163 -1.01 11.27 9.02
C GLY A 163 0.06 10.64 8.11
N ARG A 164 -0.35 9.82 7.12
CA ARG A 164 0.58 9.26 6.10
C ARG A 164 1.05 10.28 5.10
N ILE A 165 0.28 11.35 4.94
CA ILE A 165 0.64 12.55 4.21
C ILE A 165 0.24 13.76 5.05
N THR A 166 0.95 14.87 4.85
CA THR A 166 0.57 16.18 5.38
C THR A 166 -0.46 16.87 4.48
N GLU A 167 -1.10 17.92 4.99
CA GLU A 167 -1.96 18.80 4.19
C GLU A 167 -1.21 19.48 3.04
N GLU A 168 0.07 19.80 3.24
CA GLU A 168 0.94 20.36 2.19
C GLU A 168 1.17 19.34 1.07
N GLU A 169 1.51 18.10 1.42
CA GLU A 169 1.68 17.00 0.45
C GLU A 169 0.35 16.69 -0.27
N PHE A 170 -0.77 16.72 0.45
CA PHE A 170 -2.09 16.56 -0.16
C PHE A 170 -2.37 17.67 -1.20
N GLY A 171 -2.06 18.92 -0.85
CA GLY A 171 -2.16 20.08 -1.75
C GLY A 171 -1.26 20.00 -2.98
N ALA A 172 -0.17 19.22 -2.94
CA ALA A 172 0.73 19.01 -4.07
C ALA A 172 0.25 17.94 -5.06
N ILE A 173 -0.67 17.04 -4.69
CA ILE A 173 -1.16 15.95 -5.54
C ILE A 173 -1.70 16.46 -6.91
N PRO A 174 -2.51 17.54 -7.00
CA PRO A 174 -2.99 18.08 -8.27
C PRO A 174 -1.88 18.34 -9.31
N ALA A 175 -0.72 18.81 -8.87
CA ALA A 175 0.42 19.06 -9.75
C ALA A 175 1.03 17.76 -10.27
N LEU A 176 1.15 16.72 -9.43
CA LEU A 176 1.69 15.40 -9.80
C LEU A 176 0.80 14.65 -10.81
N ILE A 177 -0.49 14.95 -10.84
CA ILE A 177 -1.45 14.32 -11.74
C ILE A 177 -1.75 15.14 -12.99
N ALA A 178 -1.25 16.38 -13.08
CA ALA A 178 -1.55 17.29 -14.17
C ALA A 178 -1.20 16.70 -15.54
N GLY A 179 -2.08 16.89 -16.52
CA GLY A 179 -1.89 16.37 -17.89
C GLY A 179 -2.02 14.84 -18.04
N ARG A 180 -2.21 14.08 -16.95
CA ARG A 180 -2.33 12.63 -17.01
C ARG A 180 -3.77 12.20 -17.29
N ARG A 181 -3.93 11.06 -17.97
CA ARG A 181 -5.24 10.42 -18.15
C ARG A 181 -5.88 10.14 -16.78
N GLY A 182 -7.11 10.60 -16.60
CA GLY A 182 -7.85 10.47 -15.34
C GLY A 182 -7.77 11.69 -14.42
N ALA A 183 -6.92 12.69 -14.72
CA ALA A 183 -6.69 13.85 -13.85
C ALA A 183 -7.95 14.69 -13.56
N VAL A 184 -8.89 14.76 -14.51
CA VAL A 184 -10.17 15.46 -14.31
C VAL A 184 -10.99 14.81 -13.21
N ASN A 185 -11.13 13.48 -13.23
CA ASN A 185 -11.87 12.75 -12.20
C ASN A 185 -11.11 12.74 -10.87
N ALA A 186 -9.79 12.55 -10.90
CA ALA A 186 -8.97 12.58 -9.70
C ALA A 186 -9.07 13.93 -8.95
N ARG A 187 -9.13 15.07 -9.66
CA ARG A 187 -9.37 16.38 -9.03
C ARG A 187 -10.73 16.48 -8.34
N ARG A 188 -11.76 15.84 -8.89
CA ARG A 188 -13.07 15.75 -8.21
C ARG A 188 -12.96 14.92 -6.93
N HIS A 189 -12.25 13.79 -6.97
CA HIS A 189 -12.05 12.95 -5.78
C HIS A 189 -11.25 13.65 -4.68
N LEU A 190 -10.24 14.44 -5.04
CA LEU A 190 -9.49 15.27 -4.10
C LEU A 190 -10.39 16.30 -3.41
N ALA A 191 -11.31 16.94 -4.15
CA ALA A 191 -12.26 17.89 -3.58
C ALA A 191 -13.29 17.24 -2.63
N GLU A 192 -13.46 15.93 -2.70
CA GLU A 192 -14.37 15.17 -1.84
C GLU A 192 -13.67 14.52 -0.63
N ALA A 193 -12.34 14.62 -0.53
CA ALA A 193 -11.59 14.05 0.58
C ALA A 193 -11.86 14.82 1.88
N ASN A 194 -11.94 14.08 2.98
CA ASN A 194 -12.09 14.59 4.33
C ASN A 194 -11.38 13.65 5.30
N GLY A 195 -10.23 14.10 5.84
CA GLY A 195 -9.39 13.33 6.76
C GLY A 195 -10.02 13.00 8.13
N ALA A 196 -11.21 13.50 8.43
CA ALA A 196 -11.92 13.16 9.66
C ALA A 196 -12.61 11.79 9.62
N ALA A 197 -12.81 11.19 8.43
CA ALA A 197 -13.31 9.82 8.35
C ALA A 197 -12.25 8.83 8.86
N GLN A 198 -12.62 8.01 9.84
CA GLN A 198 -11.71 7.06 10.52
C GLN A 198 -11.69 5.68 9.85
N SER A 199 -12.63 5.42 8.94
CA SER A 199 -12.73 4.15 8.23
C SER A 199 -13.25 4.30 6.79
N PRO A 200 -12.92 3.37 5.88
CA PRO A 200 -13.52 3.34 4.54
C PRO A 200 -15.04 3.25 4.55
N LEU A 201 -15.63 2.65 5.59
CA LEU A 201 -17.09 2.55 5.74
C LEU A 201 -17.71 3.91 6.06
N GLU A 202 -17.09 4.73 6.92
CA GLU A 202 -17.52 6.11 7.15
C GLU A 202 -17.42 6.94 5.87
N THR A 203 -16.31 6.85 5.13
CA THR A 203 -16.20 7.50 3.82
C THR A 203 -17.33 7.05 2.88
N ARG A 204 -17.66 5.76 2.87
CA ARG A 204 -18.77 5.22 2.05
C ARG A 204 -20.09 5.88 2.42
N THR A 205 -20.41 5.92 3.71
CA THR A 205 -21.67 6.47 4.22
C THR A 205 -21.76 7.96 3.90
N ARG A 206 -20.69 8.73 4.16
CA ARG A 206 -20.61 10.14 3.80
C ARG A 206 -20.87 10.39 2.31
N LEU A 207 -20.22 9.62 1.43
CA LEU A 207 -20.42 9.78 -0.02
C LEU A 207 -21.86 9.43 -0.43
N ARG A 208 -22.52 8.46 0.23
CA ARG A 208 -23.93 8.16 -0.01
C ARG A 208 -24.86 9.28 0.46
N CYS A 209 -24.56 9.91 1.59
CA CYS A 209 -25.27 11.09 2.08
C CYS A 209 -25.16 12.26 1.10
N VAL A 210 -23.95 12.55 0.61
CA VAL A 210 -23.71 13.54 -0.45
C VAL A 210 -24.50 13.21 -1.72
N ASP A 211 -24.47 11.95 -2.18
CA ASP A 211 -25.21 11.52 -3.37
C ASP A 211 -26.73 11.59 -3.18
N GLY A 212 -27.21 11.48 -1.94
CA GLY A 212 -28.61 11.63 -1.56
C GLY A 212 -29.08 13.06 -1.33
N GLY A 213 -28.20 14.06 -1.52
CA GLY A 213 -28.52 15.48 -1.30
C GLY A 213 -28.59 15.90 0.18
N VAL A 214 -28.10 15.05 1.09
CA VAL A 214 -28.08 15.28 2.54
C VAL A 214 -26.64 15.15 3.06
N PRO A 215 -25.70 16.01 2.62
CA PRO A 215 -24.32 15.94 3.09
C PRO A 215 -24.26 16.13 4.62
N PRO A 216 -23.40 15.39 5.34
CA PRO A 216 -23.21 15.60 6.76
C PRO A 216 -22.51 16.94 7.02
N ASP A 217 -22.94 17.67 8.05
CA ASP A 217 -22.37 18.98 8.41
C ASP A 217 -21.07 18.85 9.20
N ALA A 218 -20.91 17.74 9.92
CA ALA A 218 -19.69 17.42 10.65
C ALA A 218 -19.48 15.90 10.71
N LEU A 219 -18.21 15.51 10.76
CA LEU A 219 -17.75 14.15 11.09
C LEU A 219 -17.22 14.15 12.52
N GLN A 220 -17.31 12.99 13.19
CA GLN A 220 -16.72 12.78 14.52
C GLN A 220 -17.23 13.77 15.58
N VAL A 221 -18.56 13.89 15.69
CA VAL A 221 -19.22 14.86 16.58
C VAL A 221 -19.26 14.31 18.01
N GLU A 222 -18.70 15.07 18.94
CA GLU A 222 -18.81 14.78 20.37
C GLU A 222 -20.26 14.95 20.85
N VAL A 223 -20.84 13.88 21.37
CA VAL A 223 -22.14 13.90 22.04
C VAL A 223 -21.88 14.07 23.53
N ARG A 224 -22.31 15.20 24.09
CA ARG A 224 -22.17 15.53 25.50
C ARG A 224 -23.54 15.62 26.17
N ASP A 225 -23.62 15.31 27.46
CA ASP A 225 -24.84 15.55 28.24
C ASP A 225 -25.00 17.04 28.62
N ALA A 226 -26.07 17.36 29.35
CA ALA A 226 -26.38 18.72 29.78
C ALA A 226 -25.32 19.32 30.72
N ASP A 227 -24.54 18.48 31.39
CA ASP A 227 -23.46 18.87 32.31
C ASP A 227 -22.10 18.92 31.61
N GLY A 228 -22.05 18.66 30.30
CA GLY A 228 -20.86 18.72 29.45
C GLY A 228 -20.02 17.44 29.45
N TYR A 229 -20.48 16.36 30.09
CA TYR A 229 -19.79 15.07 30.11
C TYR A 229 -19.88 14.38 28.74
N LEU A 230 -18.76 13.83 28.26
CA LEU A 230 -18.72 13.13 26.97
C LEU A 230 -19.42 11.78 27.06
N LEU A 231 -20.57 11.66 26.38
CA LEU A 231 -21.36 10.44 26.30
C LEU A 231 -20.88 9.52 25.17
N GLY A 232 -20.29 10.09 24.11
CA GLY A 232 -19.75 9.32 22.98
C GLY A 232 -19.34 10.22 21.81
N ILE A 233 -18.82 9.61 20.75
CA ILE A 233 -18.49 10.29 19.50
C ILE A 233 -19.36 9.67 18.41
N GLY A 234 -20.16 10.50 17.74
CA GLY A 234 -20.97 10.09 16.60
C GLY A 234 -20.21 10.27 15.29
N ASP A 235 -20.27 9.29 14.40
CA ASP A 235 -19.52 9.30 13.14
C ASP A 235 -19.90 10.48 12.23
N MET A 236 -21.19 10.83 12.16
CA MET A 236 -21.74 11.89 11.32
C MET A 236 -22.92 12.59 12.02
N ALA A 237 -23.06 13.90 11.83
CA ALA A 237 -24.27 14.64 12.18
C ALA A 237 -24.85 15.37 10.96
N GLY A 238 -26.18 15.42 10.88
CA GLY A 238 -26.91 16.27 9.95
C GLY A 238 -27.60 17.41 10.72
N GLY A 239 -27.57 18.60 10.15
CA GLY A 239 -28.26 19.78 10.66
C GLY A 239 -29.77 19.68 10.43
N PRO A 240 -30.57 20.48 11.15
CA PRO A 240 -32.01 20.54 10.90
C PRO A 240 -32.26 20.97 9.45
N PRO A 241 -33.29 20.42 8.77
CA PRO A 241 -33.67 20.90 7.46
C PRO A 241 -34.01 22.40 7.56
N GLY A 242 -33.31 23.21 6.76
CA GLY A 242 -33.56 24.64 6.60
C GLY A 242 -34.80 24.95 5.76
#